data_AF-A0A4P7L1A9-F1
#
_entry.id   AF-A0A4P7L1A9-F1
#
_cell.length_a   1.000
_cell.length_b   1.000
_cell.length_c   1.000
_cell.angle_alpha   90.00
_cell.angle_beta   90.00
_cell.angle_gamma   90.00
#
_symmetry.space_group_name_H-M   'P 1'
#
loop_
_entity.id
_entity.type
_entity.pdbx_description
1 polymer ?
#
loop_
_entity_poly.entity_id
_entity_poly.type
_entity_poly.pdbx_seq_one_letter_code
_entity_poly.pdbx_strand_id
1 'polypeptide(L)'
;MINNITVGKVTFSNSADNNVSNTTNMRKWPIEASVGFTAVTAQDAQDLLSDYLRYIGSNIRQEIKAELNEKIAQQLVYAKGKYAIELAALENANRVAIQRLRNSLAIAQSVGLKKPVSTTHNFIQDDPDYPIALGSEALAKKLAIIEKGNDLSLSNSDLLSSQQYIQQLQALDTKDIWFQPVKYMQKPTLPIAKQAPQRTYMVVLAGIAGLILGCIYVLLRHMVNNRKQKV
;
A
#
# COMPACT_ATOMS: atom_id res chain seq x y z
N MET A 1 9.52 -40.72 -11.91
CA MET A 1 8.07 -40.85 -12.14
C MET A 1 7.46 -39.47 -11.98
N ILE A 2 7.02 -38.87 -13.09
CA ILE A 2 6.38 -37.55 -13.09
C ILE A 2 4.91 -37.80 -12.72
N ASN A 3 4.58 -37.69 -11.43
CA ASN A 3 3.21 -37.89 -10.97
C ASN A 3 2.39 -36.64 -11.30
N ASN A 4 1.31 -36.85 -12.05
CA ASN A 4 0.34 -35.84 -12.48
C ASN A 4 -0.08 -34.90 -11.34
N ILE A 5 0.49 -33.70 -11.30
CA ILE A 5 -0.03 -32.58 -10.51
C ILE A 5 -0.98 -31.82 -11.43
N THR A 6 -2.30 -31.99 -11.24
CA THR A 6 -3.28 -31.14 -11.93
C THR A 6 -3.36 -29.82 -11.18
N VAL A 7 -3.05 -28.72 -11.88
CA VAL A 7 -2.99 -27.36 -11.34
C VAL A 7 -4.28 -27.01 -10.58
N GLY A 8 -4.13 -26.51 -9.36
CA GLY A 8 -5.23 -26.21 -8.45
C GLY A 8 -6.25 -25.22 -9.03
N LYS A 9 -7.53 -25.41 -8.69
CA LYS A 9 -8.62 -24.52 -9.09
C LYS A 9 -8.77 -23.42 -8.04
N VAL A 10 -8.63 -22.16 -8.44
CA VAL A 10 -8.94 -20.99 -7.60
C VAL A 10 -10.31 -20.46 -8.02
N THR A 11 -11.26 -20.41 -7.09
CA THR A 11 -12.59 -19.84 -7.32
C THR A 11 -12.78 -18.66 -6.37
N PHE A 12 -12.93 -17.48 -6.94
CA PHE A 12 -13.27 -16.27 -6.18
C PHE A 12 -14.79 -16.16 -6.11
N SER A 13 -15.36 -16.04 -4.91
CA SER A 13 -16.79 -15.80 -4.70
C SER A 13 -16.97 -14.41 -4.11
N ASN A 14 -17.65 -13.53 -4.85
CA ASN A 14 -18.08 -12.25 -4.31
C ASN A 14 -19.50 -12.42 -3.74
N SER A 15 -19.67 -12.27 -2.43
CA SER A 15 -20.99 -12.16 -1.81
C SER A 15 -21.54 -10.76 -2.07
N ALA A 16 -21.91 -10.47 -3.31
CA ALA A 16 -22.66 -9.27 -3.65
C ALA A 16 -24.14 -9.56 -3.39
N ASP A 17 -24.70 -8.92 -2.36
CA ASP A 17 -26.14 -8.81 -2.21
C ASP A 17 -26.63 -7.81 -3.28
N ASN A 18 -27.39 -8.30 -4.25
CA ASN A 18 -27.76 -7.56 -5.47
C ASN A 18 -28.80 -6.45 -5.24
N ASN A 19 -28.99 -6.00 -4.00
CA ASN A 19 -30.03 -5.05 -3.65
C ASN A 19 -29.51 -4.01 -2.66
N VAL A 20 -28.70 -3.07 -3.16
CA VAL A 20 -28.43 -1.82 -2.45
C VAL A 20 -28.64 -0.66 -3.40
N SER A 21 -29.87 -0.17 -3.39
CA SER A 21 -30.19 1.21 -3.72
C SER A 21 -29.32 2.16 -2.89
N ASN A 22 -28.45 2.89 -3.59
CA ASN A 22 -27.88 4.19 -3.24
C ASN A 22 -27.70 4.50 -1.73
N THR A 23 -26.58 4.08 -1.13
CA THR A 23 -26.03 4.75 0.05
C THR A 23 -24.51 4.81 -0.04
N THR A 24 -23.96 6.01 0.21
CA THR A 24 -22.55 6.42 0.24
C THR A 24 -21.78 5.79 1.41
N ASN A 25 -21.78 4.45 1.49
CA ASN A 25 -20.92 3.69 2.38
C ASN A 25 -20.38 2.51 1.59
N MET A 26 -19.18 2.65 1.02
CA MET A 26 -18.44 1.56 0.41
C MET A 26 -18.04 0.55 1.50
N ARG A 27 -18.98 -0.27 1.97
CA ARG A 27 -18.66 -1.50 2.70
C ARG A 27 -17.96 -2.40 1.70
N LYS A 28 -16.63 -2.36 1.73
CA LYS A 28 -15.77 -3.31 1.04
C LYS A 28 -16.05 -4.69 1.63
N TRP A 29 -16.93 -5.45 0.99
CA TRP A 29 -17.23 -6.83 1.38
C TRP A 29 -15.94 -7.66 1.28
N PRO A 30 -15.69 -8.59 2.22
CA PRO A 30 -14.52 -9.45 2.14
C PRO A 30 -14.60 -10.30 0.87
N ILE A 31 -13.55 -10.25 0.06
CA ILE A 31 -13.40 -11.17 -1.07
C ILE A 31 -13.05 -12.54 -0.46
N GLU A 32 -14.00 -13.48 -0.53
CA GLU A 32 -13.78 -14.85 -0.12
C GLU A 32 -13.25 -15.64 -1.32
N ALA A 33 -12.08 -16.26 -1.17
CA ALA A 33 -11.46 -17.07 -2.21
C ALA A 33 -11.31 -18.50 -1.72
N SER A 34 -11.84 -19.46 -2.49
CA SER A 34 -11.64 -20.88 -2.25
C SER A 34 -10.55 -21.41 -3.17
N VAL A 35 -9.52 -22.02 -2.57
CA VAL A 35 -8.37 -22.59 -3.27
C VAL A 35 -8.34 -24.09 -2.99
N GLY A 36 -8.33 -24.92 -4.05
CA GLY A 36 -8.26 -26.37 -3.93
C GLY A 36 -7.15 -26.97 -4.80
N PHE A 37 -6.42 -27.94 -4.25
CA PHE A 37 -5.44 -28.74 -4.96
C PHE A 37 -5.85 -30.22 -4.99
N THR A 38 -5.49 -30.89 -6.08
CA THR A 38 -5.72 -32.33 -6.25
C THR A 38 -4.38 -33.04 -6.30
N ALA A 39 -4.16 -34.01 -5.41
CA ALA A 39 -2.97 -34.86 -5.39
C ALA A 39 -3.35 -36.34 -5.32
N VAL A 40 -2.34 -37.22 -5.42
CA VAL A 40 -2.51 -38.68 -5.44
C VAL A 40 -3.04 -39.21 -4.10
N THR A 41 -2.62 -38.61 -2.98
CA THR A 41 -3.09 -38.92 -1.64
C THR A 41 -3.69 -37.69 -0.94
N ALA A 42 -4.55 -37.92 0.05
CA ALA A 42 -5.17 -36.85 0.84
C ALA A 42 -4.12 -36.05 1.64
N GLN A 43 -3.07 -36.73 2.11
CA GLN A 43 -1.95 -36.11 2.82
C GLN A 43 -1.14 -35.20 1.89
N ASP A 44 -0.76 -35.71 0.70
CA ASP A 44 -0.01 -34.92 -0.29
C ASP A 44 -0.78 -33.67 -0.74
N ALA A 45 -2.11 -33.76 -0.87
CA ALA A 45 -2.95 -32.62 -1.25
C ALA A 45 -2.97 -31.53 -0.16
N GLN A 46 -3.00 -31.95 1.12
CA GLN A 46 -2.95 -31.03 2.26
C GLN A 46 -1.58 -30.36 2.37
N ASP A 47 -0.51 -31.15 2.28
CA ASP A 47 0.86 -30.65 2.41
C ASP A 47 1.20 -29.70 1.25
N LEU A 48 0.80 -30.02 0.02
CA LEU A 48 0.99 -29.15 -1.15
C LEU A 48 0.24 -27.81 -1.01
N LEU A 49 -1.02 -27.83 -0.56
CA LEU A 49 -1.79 -26.59 -0.33
C LEU A 49 -1.16 -25.76 0.79
N SER A 50 -0.75 -26.39 1.89
CA SER A 50 -0.09 -25.74 3.03
C SER A 50 1.23 -25.08 2.62
N ASP A 51 2.06 -25.80 1.87
CA ASP A 51 3.34 -25.31 1.35
C ASP A 51 3.16 -24.17 0.36
N TYR A 52 2.18 -24.30 -0.55
CA TYR A 52 1.87 -23.25 -1.52
C TYR A 52 1.38 -21.97 -0.84
N LEU A 53 0.48 -22.07 0.14
CA LEU A 53 0.01 -20.93 0.92
C LEU A 53 1.14 -20.28 1.72
N ARG A 54 2.05 -21.08 2.28
CA ARG A 54 3.24 -20.58 2.98
C ARG A 54 4.19 -19.86 2.03
N TYR A 55 4.41 -20.42 0.84
CA TYR A 55 5.26 -19.84 -0.21
C TYR A 55 4.71 -18.49 -0.69
N ILE A 56 3.45 -18.44 -1.12
CA ILE A 56 2.80 -17.18 -1.51
C ILE A 56 2.81 -16.19 -0.35
N GLY A 57 2.47 -16.62 0.86
CA GLY A 57 2.49 -15.77 2.03
C GLY A 57 3.88 -15.15 2.27
N SER A 58 4.96 -15.91 2.03
CA SER A 58 6.33 -15.40 2.15
C SER A 58 6.68 -14.40 1.04
N ASN A 59 6.31 -14.69 -0.20
CA ASN A 59 6.59 -13.81 -1.33
C ASN A 59 5.85 -12.48 -1.19
N ILE A 60 4.55 -12.52 -0.87
CA ILE A 60 3.75 -11.31 -0.65
C ILE A 60 4.31 -10.49 0.52
N ARG A 61 4.76 -11.14 1.61
CA ARG A 61 5.41 -10.43 2.73
C ARG A 61 6.68 -9.70 2.29
N GLN A 62 7.52 -10.36 1.49
CA GLN A 62 8.76 -9.74 0.99
C GLN A 62 8.46 -8.58 0.05
N GLU A 63 7.49 -8.74 -0.86
CA GLU A 63 7.08 -7.71 -1.81
C GLU A 63 6.51 -6.48 -1.11
N ILE A 64 5.57 -6.66 -0.18
CA ILE A 64 5.01 -5.54 0.60
C ILE A 64 6.08 -4.87 1.46
N LYS A 65 7.03 -5.63 2.02
CA LYS A 65 8.15 -5.05 2.78
C LYS A 65 9.07 -4.21 1.88
N ALA A 66 9.36 -4.69 0.67
CA ALA A 66 10.13 -3.94 -0.32
C ALA A 66 9.40 -2.66 -0.74
N GLU A 67 8.10 -2.75 -1.06
CA GLU A 67 7.27 -1.60 -1.43
C GLU A 67 7.17 -0.58 -0.29
N LEU A 68 7.02 -1.03 0.96
CA LEU A 68 7.00 -0.16 2.13
C LEU A 68 8.34 0.57 2.32
N ASN A 69 9.46 -0.14 2.17
CA ASN A 69 10.79 0.46 2.24
C ASN A 69 11.01 1.50 1.14
N GLU A 70 10.59 1.18 -0.07
CA GLU A 70 10.66 2.12 -1.19
C GLU A 70 9.82 3.37 -0.90
N LYS A 71 8.57 3.20 -0.42
CA LYS A 71 7.71 4.32 -0.05
C LYS A 71 8.30 5.17 1.07
N ILE A 72 8.87 4.56 2.11
CA ILE A 72 9.54 5.28 3.20
C ILE A 72 10.75 6.05 2.65
N ALA A 73 11.57 5.43 1.81
CA ALA A 73 12.72 6.09 1.19
C ALA A 73 12.30 7.27 0.30
N GLN A 74 11.27 7.10 -0.53
CA GLN A 74 10.70 8.16 -1.37
C GLN A 74 10.16 9.31 -0.51
N GLN A 75 9.38 9.01 0.54
CA GLN A 75 8.85 10.01 1.46
C GLN A 75 9.96 10.75 2.21
N LEU A 76 11.03 10.05 2.59
CA LEU A 76 12.18 10.65 3.24
C LEU A 76 12.95 11.59 2.30
N VAL A 77 13.16 11.20 1.04
CA VAL A 77 13.79 12.08 0.04
C VAL A 77 12.92 13.31 -0.20
N TYR A 78 11.60 13.13 -0.35
CA TYR A 78 10.66 14.22 -0.50
C TYR A 78 10.67 15.18 0.70
N ALA A 79 10.59 14.65 1.92
CA ALA A 79 10.58 15.44 3.14
C ALA A 79 11.89 16.24 3.30
N LYS A 80 13.05 15.63 3.03
CA LYS A 80 14.35 16.32 3.02
C LYS A 80 14.43 17.41 1.95
N GLY A 81 13.95 17.13 0.74
CA GLY A 81 13.90 18.10 -0.34
C GLY A 81 13.04 19.31 0.01
N LYS A 82 11.83 19.06 0.57
CA LYS A 82 10.94 20.11 1.05
C LYS A 82 11.61 20.97 2.14
N TYR A 83 12.22 20.33 3.13
CA TYR A 83 12.95 21.02 4.20
C TYR A 83 14.05 21.93 3.65
N ALA A 84 14.84 21.46 2.68
CA ALA A 84 15.92 22.25 2.08
C ALA A 84 15.38 23.47 1.29
N ILE A 85 14.27 23.31 0.57
CA ILE A 85 13.61 24.41 -0.15
C ILE A 85 13.10 25.46 0.85
N GLU A 86 12.45 25.02 1.92
CA GLU A 86 11.88 25.91 2.94
C GLU A 86 12.97 26.66 3.70
N LEU A 87 14.07 25.99 4.04
CA LEU A 87 15.25 26.61 4.63
C LEU A 87 15.84 27.68 3.68
N ALA A 88 16.05 27.35 2.41
CA ALA A 88 16.59 28.30 1.43
C ALA A 88 15.65 29.50 1.20
N ALA A 89 14.33 29.28 1.19
CA ALA A 89 13.34 30.35 1.07
C ALA A 89 13.40 31.30 2.27
N LEU A 90 13.53 30.75 3.48
CA LEU A 90 13.66 31.50 4.72
C LEU A 90 14.98 32.30 4.78
N GLU A 91 16.10 31.69 4.40
CA GLU A 91 17.39 32.39 4.28
C GLU A 91 17.31 33.55 3.28
N ASN A 92 16.67 33.33 2.13
CA ASN A 92 16.49 34.38 1.13
C ASN A 92 15.56 35.50 1.65
N ALA A 93 14.47 35.17 2.33
CA ALA A 93 13.58 36.14 2.95
C ALA A 93 14.31 36.97 4.01
N ASN A 94 15.14 36.35 4.85
CA ASN A 94 15.96 37.07 5.81
C ASN A 94 17.00 37.97 5.11
N ARG A 95 17.70 37.47 4.09
CA ARG A 95 18.64 38.29 3.30
C ARG A 95 17.96 39.53 2.72
N VAL A 96 16.74 39.38 2.17
CA VAL A 96 15.94 40.51 1.69
C VAL A 96 15.57 41.46 2.83
N ALA A 97 15.14 40.95 3.98
CA ALA A 97 14.81 41.75 5.15
C ALA A 97 16.01 42.56 5.68
N ILE A 98 17.21 41.97 5.73
CA ILE A 98 18.46 42.64 6.11
C ILE A 98 18.77 43.78 5.13
N GLN A 99 18.70 43.52 3.82
CA GLN A 99 18.95 44.54 2.80
C GLN A 99 17.95 45.70 2.90
N ARG A 100 16.66 45.39 3.08
CA ARG A 100 15.62 46.40 3.30
C ARG A 100 15.92 47.25 4.54
N LEU A 101 16.27 46.62 5.66
CA LEU A 101 16.63 47.33 6.90
C LEU A 101 17.87 48.21 6.74
N ARG A 102 18.90 47.75 6.01
CA ARG A 102 20.09 48.55 5.70
C ARG A 102 19.74 49.79 4.87
N ASN A 103 18.89 49.63 3.86
CA ASN A 103 18.43 50.73 3.03
C ASN A 103 17.58 51.73 3.85
N SER A 104 16.62 51.24 4.65
CA SER A 104 15.85 52.07 5.59
C SER A 104 16.76 52.84 6.55
N LEU A 105 17.81 52.20 7.07
CA LEU A 105 18.77 52.83 7.97
C LEU A 105 19.53 53.96 7.27
N ALA A 106 20.00 53.72 6.04
CA ALA A 106 20.71 54.72 5.25
C ALA A 106 19.82 55.94 4.94
N ILE A 107 18.54 55.71 4.59
CA ILE A 107 17.57 56.77 4.35
C ILE A 107 17.29 57.54 5.65
N ALA A 108 17.01 56.85 6.76
CA ALA A 108 16.75 57.47 8.06
C ALA A 108 17.94 58.33 8.55
N GLN A 109 19.18 57.88 8.28
CA GLN A 109 20.39 58.64 8.56
C GLN A 109 20.51 59.88 7.67
N SER A 110 20.22 59.76 6.36
CA SER A 110 20.33 60.89 5.42
C SER A 110 19.31 62.00 5.71
N VAL A 111 18.12 61.64 6.24
CA VAL A 111 17.11 62.63 6.66
C VAL A 111 17.26 63.09 8.12
N GLY A 112 18.28 62.61 8.84
CA GLY A 112 18.55 63.00 10.23
C GLY A 112 17.56 62.46 11.27
N LEU A 113 16.77 61.44 10.94
CA LEU A 113 15.80 60.82 11.83
C LEU A 113 16.50 59.86 12.81
N LYS A 114 16.82 60.35 14.01
CA LYS A 114 17.47 59.56 15.08
C LYS A 114 16.50 58.78 15.97
N LYS A 115 15.36 59.39 16.31
CA LYS A 115 14.35 58.84 17.23
C LYS A 115 13.06 58.48 16.48
N PRO A 116 12.22 57.57 17.03
CA PRO A 116 10.95 57.24 16.41
C PRO A 116 10.08 58.49 16.27
N VAL A 117 9.48 58.68 15.09
CA VAL A 117 8.58 59.81 14.85
C VAL A 117 7.21 59.52 15.46
N SER A 118 7.04 59.91 16.73
CA SER A 118 5.76 59.84 17.44
C SER A 118 5.20 61.26 17.57
N THR A 119 4.75 61.85 16.46
CA THR A 119 4.07 63.14 16.50
C THR A 119 2.59 62.95 16.18
N THR A 120 1.73 63.28 17.14
CA THR A 120 0.26 63.12 17.14
C THR A 120 -0.47 63.71 15.91
N HIS A 121 0.20 64.47 15.05
CA HIS A 121 -0.41 65.17 13.91
C HIS A 121 0.27 64.94 12.55
N ASN A 122 1.44 64.30 12.48
CA ASN A 122 2.14 64.00 11.22
C ASN A 122 2.62 62.54 11.22
N PHE A 123 1.75 61.61 10.83
CA PHE A 123 2.19 60.28 10.44
C PHE A 123 2.95 60.42 9.12
N ILE A 124 4.27 60.31 9.15
CA ILE A 124 5.01 60.01 7.92
C ILE A 124 4.48 58.67 7.46
N GLN A 125 3.90 58.62 6.26
CA GLN A 125 3.56 57.35 5.62
C GLN A 125 4.88 56.59 5.43
N ASP A 126 5.07 55.55 6.23
CA ASP A 126 6.17 54.61 6.03
C ASP A 126 5.99 53.98 4.65
N ASP A 127 7.06 54.00 3.86
CA ASP A 127 7.12 53.24 2.63
C ASP A 127 6.97 51.74 2.98
N PRO A 128 6.06 50.99 2.33
CA PRO A 128 5.90 49.55 2.54
C PRO A 128 7.22 48.78 2.40
N ASP A 129 8.12 49.24 1.53
CA ASP A 129 9.40 48.60 1.28
C ASP A 129 10.51 49.08 2.23
N TYR A 130 10.44 50.35 2.70
CA TYR A 130 11.48 50.98 3.51
C TYR A 130 10.92 51.82 4.68
N PRO A 131 10.52 51.18 5.79
CA PRO A 131 10.03 51.91 6.94
C PRO A 131 11.19 52.69 7.60
N ILE A 132 11.02 54.00 7.75
CA ILE A 132 11.99 54.92 8.36
C ILE A 132 11.47 55.53 9.67
N ALA A 133 10.17 55.38 9.96
CA ALA A 133 9.52 56.00 11.11
C ALA A 133 10.07 55.53 12.46
N LEU A 134 10.65 54.33 12.51
CA LEU A 134 11.26 53.78 13.73
C LEU A 134 12.54 54.54 14.16
N GLY A 135 13.17 55.28 13.24
CA GLY A 135 14.40 56.03 13.47
C GLY A 135 15.66 55.17 13.34
N SER A 136 16.79 55.82 13.03
CA SER A 136 18.06 55.14 12.74
C SER A 136 18.63 54.34 13.91
N GLU A 137 18.46 54.78 15.15
CA GLU A 137 18.97 54.05 16.33
C GLU A 137 18.26 52.70 16.54
N ALA A 138 16.93 52.69 16.38
CA ALA A 138 16.13 51.48 16.56
C ALA A 138 16.24 50.54 15.35
N LEU A 139 16.33 51.08 14.13
CA LEU A 139 16.65 50.29 12.93
C LEU A 139 18.04 49.63 13.03
N ALA A 140 19.05 50.34 13.53
CA ALA A 140 20.40 49.80 13.74
C ALA A 140 20.41 48.68 14.80
N LYS A 141 19.69 48.85 15.91
CA LYS A 141 19.53 47.78 16.91
C LYS A 141 18.80 46.56 16.33
N LYS A 142 17.72 46.77 15.56
CA LYS A 142 16.99 45.68 14.90
C LYS A 142 17.87 44.93 13.91
N LEU A 143 18.66 45.65 13.12
CA LEU A 143 19.65 45.06 12.21
C LEU A 143 20.67 44.21 12.98
N ALA A 144 21.26 44.75 14.06
CA ALA A 144 22.23 44.02 14.88
C ALA A 144 21.64 42.76 15.53
N ILE A 145 20.36 42.78 15.91
CA ILE A 145 19.65 41.61 16.45
C ILE A 145 19.46 40.55 15.39
N ILE A 146 19.02 40.93 14.18
CA ILE A 146 18.77 39.98 13.08
C ILE A 146 20.09 39.41 12.54
N GLU A 147 21.14 40.22 12.44
CA GLU A 147 22.48 39.77 12.03
C GLU A 147 23.12 38.84 13.06
N LYS A 148 22.90 39.05 14.37
CA LYS A 148 23.39 38.14 15.43
C LYS A 148 22.50 36.91 15.64
N GLY A 149 21.19 37.06 15.46
CA GLY A 149 20.17 36.04 15.72
C GLY A 149 19.95 35.09 14.55
N ASN A 150 21.04 34.65 13.90
CA ASN A 150 21.00 33.91 12.64
C ASN A 150 20.52 32.45 12.78
N ASP A 151 19.99 32.06 13.94
CA ASP A 151 19.47 30.70 14.19
C ASP A 151 17.98 30.61 13.80
N LEU A 152 17.72 30.93 12.53
CA LEU A 152 16.38 30.92 11.92
C LEU A 152 15.75 29.53 11.95
N SER A 153 16.57 28.49 12.03
CA SER A 153 16.15 27.08 12.09
C SER A 153 15.38 26.75 13.37
N LEU A 154 15.72 27.40 14.49
CA LEU A 154 15.12 27.16 15.81
C LEU A 154 13.89 28.04 16.08
N SER A 155 13.73 29.15 15.34
CA SER A 155 12.61 30.07 15.49
C SER A 155 11.37 29.67 14.68
N ASN A 156 11.54 28.86 13.63
CA ASN A 156 10.45 28.42 12.77
C ASN A 156 9.89 27.07 13.21
N SER A 157 8.67 27.09 13.75
CA SER A 157 7.93 25.90 14.20
C SER A 157 7.76 24.86 13.08
N ASP A 158 7.63 25.30 11.84
CA ASP A 158 7.41 24.44 10.68
C ASP A 158 8.67 23.65 10.28
N LEU A 159 9.85 24.27 10.37
CA LEU A 159 11.14 23.61 10.13
C LEU A 159 11.45 22.60 11.24
N LEU A 160 11.17 22.93 12.50
CA LEU A 160 11.34 22.02 13.62
C LEU A 160 10.44 20.78 13.47
N SER A 161 9.17 20.99 13.11
CA SER A 161 8.20 19.91 12.87
C SER A 161 8.64 19.02 11.70
N SER A 162 9.14 19.63 10.63
CA SER A 162 9.68 18.90 9.46
C SER A 162 10.92 18.08 9.82
N GLN A 163 11.81 18.63 10.66
CA GLN A 163 12.99 17.92 11.14
C GLN A 163 12.61 16.72 12.04
N GLN A 164 11.66 16.90 12.94
CA GLN A 164 11.13 15.81 13.77
C GLN A 164 10.48 14.72 12.91
N TYR A 165 9.71 15.11 11.89
CA TYR A 165 9.11 14.16 10.95
C TYR A 165 10.18 13.35 10.18
N ILE A 166 11.26 13.99 9.72
CA ILE A 166 12.37 13.29 9.06
C ILE A 166 13.06 12.32 10.03
N GLN A 167 13.29 12.72 11.29
CA GLN A 167 13.87 11.85 12.30
C GLN A 167 12.99 10.63 12.59
N GLN A 168 11.67 10.82 12.68
CA GLN A 168 10.72 9.73 12.85
C GLN A 168 10.77 8.78 11.64
N LEU A 169 10.75 9.30 10.41
CA LEU A 169 10.87 8.47 9.20
C LEU A 169 12.20 7.69 9.14
N GLN A 170 13.29 8.25 9.65
CA GLN A 170 14.59 7.57 9.74
C GLN A 170 14.66 6.52 10.84
N ALA A 171 13.92 6.73 11.93
CA ALA A 171 13.84 5.81 13.06
C ALA A 171 12.88 4.63 12.83
N LEU A 172 12.05 4.68 11.79
CA LEU A 172 11.19 3.57 11.38
C LEU A 172 12.05 2.41 10.85
N ASP A 173 12.33 1.44 11.72
CA ASP A 173 12.93 0.18 11.30
C ASP A 173 11.84 -0.80 10.82
N THR A 174 11.89 -1.12 9.53
CA THR A 174 10.99 -2.08 8.89
C THR A 174 11.51 -3.52 8.96
N LYS A 175 12.67 -3.76 9.59
CA LYS A 175 13.30 -5.09 9.64
C LYS A 175 12.44 -6.12 10.37
N ASP A 176 11.74 -5.73 11.44
CA ASP A 176 11.02 -6.66 12.34
C ASP A 176 9.49 -6.64 12.21
N ILE A 177 8.93 -6.04 11.15
CA ILE A 177 7.48 -6.01 10.98
C ILE A 177 6.98 -7.38 10.51
N TRP A 178 6.46 -8.18 11.44
CA TRP A 178 5.75 -9.42 11.15
C TRP A 178 4.26 -9.14 10.96
N PHE A 179 3.77 -9.28 9.72
CA PHE A 179 2.35 -9.19 9.41
C PHE A 179 1.88 -10.38 8.57
N GLN A 180 0.61 -10.74 8.72
CA GLN A 180 -0.04 -11.79 7.92
C GLN A 180 -0.78 -11.12 6.75
N PRO A 181 -0.30 -11.22 5.51
CA PRO A 181 -0.93 -10.56 4.37
C PRO A 181 -2.31 -11.15 4.01
N VAL A 182 -2.58 -12.38 4.44
CA VAL A 182 -3.85 -13.08 4.19
C VAL A 182 -4.40 -13.60 5.51
N LYS A 183 -5.67 -13.27 5.80
CA LYS A 183 -6.42 -13.78 6.95
C LYS A 183 -7.15 -15.06 6.55
N TYR A 184 -6.78 -16.19 7.14
CA TYR A 184 -7.43 -17.47 6.88
C TYR A 184 -8.75 -17.56 7.65
N MET A 185 -9.88 -17.74 6.95
CA MET A 185 -11.18 -17.99 7.61
C MET A 185 -11.39 -19.46 7.98
N GLN A 186 -10.74 -20.37 7.26
CA GLN A 186 -10.73 -21.81 7.54
C GLN A 186 -9.32 -22.37 7.37
N LYS A 187 -8.93 -23.28 8.27
CA LYS A 187 -7.66 -24.01 8.15
C LYS A 187 -7.77 -25.04 7.03
N PRO A 188 -6.67 -25.37 6.32
CA PRO A 188 -6.66 -26.43 5.32
C PRO A 188 -7.14 -27.76 5.92
N THR A 189 -8.35 -28.18 5.55
CA THR A 189 -9.01 -29.39 6.04
C THR A 189 -8.66 -30.59 5.15
N LEU A 190 -8.51 -31.76 5.77
CA LEU A 190 -8.28 -33.00 5.02
C LEU A 190 -9.49 -33.28 4.11
N PRO A 191 -9.29 -33.60 2.81
CA PRO A 191 -10.38 -33.97 1.93
C PRO A 191 -10.99 -35.29 2.41
N ILE A 192 -12.21 -35.20 2.94
CA ILE A 192 -12.95 -36.33 3.54
C ILE A 192 -13.34 -37.38 2.47
N ALA A 193 -13.36 -37.00 1.19
CA ALA A 193 -13.72 -37.88 0.09
C ALA A 193 -12.67 -37.87 -1.03
N LYS A 194 -12.20 -39.06 -1.39
CA LYS A 194 -11.33 -39.28 -2.55
C LYS A 194 -12.09 -38.88 -3.82
N GLN A 195 -11.64 -37.82 -4.49
CA GLN A 195 -12.11 -37.41 -5.83
C GLN A 195 -11.58 -38.40 -6.91
N ALA A 196 -11.73 -39.69 -6.67
CA ALA A 196 -11.47 -40.73 -7.67
C ALA A 196 -12.73 -40.87 -8.55
N PRO A 197 -12.62 -41.33 -9.81
CA PRO A 197 -13.80 -41.69 -10.59
C PRO A 197 -14.63 -42.64 -9.74
N GLN A 198 -15.89 -42.28 -9.45
CA GLN A 198 -16.71 -43.02 -8.51
C GLN A 198 -16.76 -44.47 -8.99
N ARG A 199 -16.03 -45.36 -8.31
CA ARG A 199 -15.84 -46.76 -8.74
C ARG A 199 -17.19 -47.45 -8.97
N THR A 200 -18.21 -47.01 -8.24
CA THR A 200 -19.61 -47.35 -8.42
C THR A 200 -20.10 -47.16 -9.86
N TYR A 201 -19.89 -46.00 -10.49
CA TYR A 201 -20.32 -45.77 -11.87
C TYR A 201 -19.57 -46.69 -12.86
N MET A 202 -18.30 -46.95 -12.61
CA MET A 202 -17.51 -47.85 -13.47
C MET A 202 -18.02 -49.29 -13.40
N VAL A 203 -18.35 -49.78 -12.20
CA VAL A 203 -18.93 -51.12 -12.00
C VAL A 203 -20.33 -51.21 -12.59
N VAL A 204 -21.17 -50.18 -12.41
CA VAL A 204 -22.53 -50.13 -12.97
C VAL A 204 -22.49 -50.15 -14.49
N LEU A 205 -21.63 -49.34 -15.12
CA LEU A 205 -21.46 -49.32 -16.57
C LEU A 205 -20.95 -50.66 -17.12
N ALA A 206 -19.97 -51.27 -16.46
CA ALA A 206 -19.46 -52.60 -16.84
C ALA A 206 -20.54 -53.69 -16.72
N GLY A 207 -21.39 -53.63 -15.68
CA GLY A 207 -22.51 -54.54 -15.49
C GLY A 207 -23.55 -54.43 -16.61
N ILE A 208 -23.95 -53.21 -16.97
CA ILE A 208 -24.90 -52.97 -18.06
C ILE A 208 -24.32 -53.46 -19.40
N ALA A 209 -23.06 -53.16 -19.70
CA ALA A 209 -22.40 -53.62 -20.92
C ALA A 209 -22.31 -55.15 -21.00
N GLY A 210 -22.00 -55.82 -19.88
CA GLY A 210 -21.97 -57.28 -19.80
C GLY A 210 -23.34 -57.92 -20.05
N LEU A 211 -24.42 -57.33 -19.54
CA LEU A 211 -25.78 -57.81 -19.75
C LEU A 211 -26.16 -57.73 -21.25
N ILE A 212 -25.90 -56.59 -21.89
CA ILE A 212 -26.19 -56.38 -23.31
C ILE A 212 -25.45 -57.40 -24.18
N LEU A 213 -24.15 -57.60 -23.93
CA LEU A 213 -23.34 -58.58 -24.66
C LEU A 213 -23.82 -60.02 -24.43
N GLY A 214 -24.24 -60.36 -23.21
CA GLY A 214 -24.82 -61.66 -22.89
C GLY A 214 -26.12 -61.94 -23.66
N CYS A 215 -27.02 -60.96 -23.72
CA CYS A 215 -28.26 -61.06 -24.50
C CYS A 215 -27.98 -61.28 -26.00
N ILE A 216 -27.03 -60.53 -26.57
CA ILE A 216 -26.64 -60.66 -27.98
C ILE A 216 -26.09 -62.06 -28.27
N TYR A 217 -25.24 -62.60 -27.39
CA TYR A 217 -24.64 -63.93 -27.55
C TYR A 217 -25.69 -65.05 -27.55
N VAL A 218 -26.66 -65.01 -26.63
CA VAL A 218 -27.72 -66.02 -26.53
C VAL A 218 -28.63 -65.98 -27.76
N LEU A 219 -28.98 -64.79 -28.25
CA LEU A 219 -29.80 -64.63 -29.47
C LEU A 219 -29.09 -65.21 -30.70
N LEU A 220 -27.80 -64.93 -30.88
CA LEU A 220 -27.01 -65.49 -31.98
C LEU A 220 -26.92 -67.02 -31.88
N ARG A 221 -26.67 -67.56 -30.68
CA ARG A 221 -26.62 -69.01 -30.45
C ARG A 221 -27.95 -69.69 -30.76
N HIS A 222 -29.06 -69.10 -30.33
CA HIS A 222 -30.39 -69.63 -30.60
C HIS A 222 -30.72 -69.59 -32.09
N MET A 223 -30.39 -68.50 -32.79
CA MET A 223 -30.59 -68.39 -34.24
C MET A 223 -29.80 -69.45 -35.02
N VAL A 224 -28.53 -69.68 -34.67
CA VAL A 224 -27.68 -70.68 -35.34
C VAL A 224 -28.20 -72.10 -35.08
N ASN A 225 -28.58 -72.42 -33.84
CA ASN A 225 -29.13 -73.74 -33.52
C ASN A 225 -30.50 -73.99 -34.16
N ASN A 226 -31.37 -72.98 -34.23
CA ASN A 226 -32.67 -73.11 -34.88
C ASN A 226 -32.55 -73.33 -36.40
N ARG A 227 -31.51 -72.77 -37.03
CA ARG A 227 -31.19 -73.07 -38.44
C ARG A 227 -30.71 -74.50 -38.66
N LYS A 228 -30.04 -75.11 -37.67
CA LYS A 228 -29.58 -76.51 -37.74
C LYS A 228 -30.69 -77.55 -37.55
N GLN A 229 -31.84 -77.17 -37.01
CA GLN A 229 -33.00 -78.07 -36.86
C GLN A 229 -33.96 -78.04 -38.06
N LYS A 230 -33.76 -77.13 -39.02
CA LYS A 230 -34.56 -76.99 -40.25
C LYS A 230 -33.86 -77.50 -41.52
N VAL A 231 -32.76 -78.24 -41.36
CA VAL A 231 -32.08 -79.00 -42.42
C VAL A 231 -32.17 -80.47 -42.05
#